data_AF-A0A3C8C9S0-F1
#
_entry.id   AF-A0A3C8C9S0-F1
#
_cell.length_a   1.000
_cell.length_b   1.000
_cell.length_c   1.000
_cell.angle_alpha   90.00
_cell.angle_beta   90.00
_cell.angle_gamma   90.00
#
_symmetry.space_group_name_H-M   'P 1'
#
loop_
_entity.id
_entity.type
_entity.pdbx_description
1 polymer ?
#
loop_
_entity_poly.entity_id
_entity_poly.type
_entity_poly.pdbx_seq_one_letter_code
_entity_poly.pdbx_strand_id
1 'polypeptide(L)'
;MIRLGKFRGWAILAIVFPAISFFNIPAQASPALNAPIQITSNPGEDFAPTVSADGKIMVYVSDKSGNLDLWLKNLGPGIQPPDQRLTFHSAEDGSPEISPDGKRVAFVSHRSDPRGDIYILDLMAEGGPKPVIQKPGEERDPVWSPDQTA
;
A
#
# COMPACT_ATOMS: atom_id res chain seq x y z
N MET A 1 -0.45 48.70 -65.17
CA MET A 1 0.82 48.17 -64.63
C MET A 1 1.31 49.14 -63.54
N ILE A 2 1.72 48.62 -62.38
CA ILE A 2 2.57 49.28 -61.35
C ILE A 2 1.88 50.04 -60.17
N ARG A 3 1.91 49.33 -59.03
CA ARG A 3 2.25 49.65 -57.62
C ARG A 3 1.42 50.60 -56.73
N LEU A 4 1.09 50.02 -55.56
CA LEU A 4 0.66 50.62 -54.29
C LEU A 4 1.59 51.73 -53.76
N GLY A 5 1.00 52.73 -53.12
CA GLY A 5 1.67 53.73 -52.28
C GLY A 5 0.90 54.03 -50.99
N LYS A 6 1.31 53.34 -49.91
CA LYS A 6 1.28 53.67 -48.47
C LYS A 6 -0.01 54.22 -47.80
N PHE A 7 -0.55 53.37 -46.92
CA PHE A 7 -1.44 53.66 -45.79
C PHE A 7 -0.87 54.72 -44.83
N ARG A 8 -1.73 55.63 -44.33
CA ARG A 8 -1.72 56.11 -42.93
C ARG A 8 -3.15 56.37 -42.46
N GLY A 9 -3.67 55.48 -41.60
CA GLY A 9 -4.97 55.60 -40.93
C GLY A 9 -4.91 54.80 -39.63
N TRP A 10 -5.40 55.38 -38.53
CA TRP A 10 -5.00 55.07 -37.16
C TRP A 10 -5.59 53.76 -36.63
N ALA A 11 -4.83 53.04 -35.80
CA ALA A 11 -5.33 51.88 -35.07
C ALA A 11 -6.11 52.34 -33.83
N ILE A 12 -7.39 51.97 -33.73
CA ILE A 12 -8.10 51.88 -32.45
C ILE A 12 -8.06 50.41 -32.07
N LEU A 13 -7.38 50.09 -30.96
CA LEU A 13 -7.37 48.74 -30.41
C LEU A 13 -8.71 48.55 -29.65
N ALA A 14 -9.65 47.82 -30.25
CA ALA A 14 -10.79 47.29 -29.50
C ALA A 14 -10.33 45.96 -28.86
N ILE A 15 -10.09 45.97 -27.55
CA ILE A 15 -9.84 44.75 -26.79
C ILE A 15 -11.18 44.05 -26.59
N VAL A 16 -11.38 42.95 -27.31
CA VAL A 16 -12.49 42.01 -27.05
C VAL A 16 -12.05 41.12 -25.88
N PHE A 17 -12.65 41.29 -24.71
CA PHE A 17 -12.54 40.31 -23.64
C PHE A 17 -13.40 39.10 -24.02
N PRO A 18 -12.85 37.89 -24.22
CA PRO A 18 -13.70 36.72 -24.37
C PRO A 18 -14.41 36.51 -23.04
N ALA A 19 -15.75 36.46 -23.09
CA ALA A 19 -16.54 36.03 -21.95
C ALA A 19 -16.08 34.61 -21.59
N ILE A 20 -15.39 34.47 -20.45
CA ILE A 20 -15.06 33.16 -19.90
C ILE A 20 -16.37 32.56 -19.43
N SER A 21 -16.93 31.65 -20.21
CA SER A 21 -18.03 30.81 -19.77
C SER A 21 -17.50 29.87 -18.70
N PHE A 22 -17.85 30.14 -17.44
CA PHE A 22 -17.69 29.17 -16.38
C PHE A 22 -18.67 28.02 -16.67
N PHE A 23 -18.17 26.90 -17.17
CA PHE A 23 -18.90 25.65 -17.04
C PHE A 23 -19.01 25.36 -15.55
N ASN A 24 -20.23 25.44 -15.04
CA ASN A 24 -20.54 25.00 -13.69
C ASN A 24 -20.41 23.46 -13.69
N ILE A 25 -19.22 22.94 -13.41
CA ILE A 25 -19.03 21.52 -13.14
C ILE A 25 -19.73 21.29 -11.80
N PRO A 26 -20.86 20.56 -11.72
CA PRO A 26 -21.43 20.21 -10.44
C PRO A 26 -20.35 19.48 -9.65
N ALA A 27 -20.09 19.92 -8.42
CA ALA A 27 -19.22 19.18 -7.52
C ALA A 27 -19.78 17.76 -7.42
N GLN A 28 -19.05 16.79 -7.97
CA GLN A 28 -19.37 15.38 -7.78
C GLN A 28 -19.33 15.16 -6.27
N ALA A 29 -20.46 14.88 -5.65
CA ALA A 29 -20.49 14.52 -4.24
C ALA A 29 -19.53 13.34 -4.07
N SER A 30 -18.53 13.49 -3.19
CA SER A 30 -17.68 12.37 -2.80
C SER A 30 -18.61 11.21 -2.41
N PRO A 31 -18.38 9.98 -2.89
CA PRO A 31 -19.18 8.85 -2.43
C PRO A 31 -19.12 8.85 -0.90
N ALA A 32 -20.29 8.83 -0.26
CA ALA A 32 -20.36 8.79 1.19
C ALA A 32 -19.57 7.56 1.65
N LEU A 33 -18.58 7.76 2.52
CA LEU A 33 -17.81 6.66 3.08
C LEU A 33 -18.73 5.80 3.94
N ASN A 34 -18.59 4.49 3.84
CA ASN A 34 -19.26 3.57 4.75
C ASN A 34 -18.74 3.79 6.19
N ALA A 35 -19.58 3.49 7.18
CA ALA A 35 -19.14 3.47 8.57
C ALA A 35 -17.98 2.47 8.74
N PRO A 36 -16.96 2.77 9.57
CA PRO A 36 -15.88 1.84 9.87
C PRO A 36 -16.43 0.52 10.44
N ILE A 37 -15.86 -0.60 9.99
CA ILE A 37 -16.16 -1.92 10.53
C ILE A 37 -14.93 -2.48 11.25
N GLN A 38 -15.14 -3.04 12.44
CA GLN A 38 -14.08 -3.76 13.15
C GLN A 38 -13.89 -5.14 12.49
N ILE A 39 -12.66 -5.47 12.09
CA ILE A 39 -12.34 -6.73 11.40
C ILE A 39 -11.43 -7.66 12.21
N THR A 40 -10.84 -7.19 13.31
CA THR A 40 -10.11 -8.00 14.27
C THR A 40 -10.69 -7.82 15.68
N SER A 41 -10.57 -8.84 16.53
CA SER A 41 -11.19 -8.87 17.85
C SER A 41 -10.28 -9.45 18.93
N ASN A 42 -8.96 -9.47 18.69
CA ASN A 42 -8.00 -9.88 19.68
C ASN A 42 -8.03 -8.88 20.86
N PRO A 43 -8.12 -9.33 22.13
CA PRO A 43 -8.01 -8.42 23.27
C PRO A 43 -6.62 -7.79 23.43
N GLY A 44 -5.58 -8.43 22.87
CA GLY A 44 -4.21 -7.94 22.85
C GLY A 44 -3.92 -7.03 21.65
N GLU A 45 -2.68 -7.04 21.20
CA GLU A 45 -2.20 -6.16 20.14
C GLU A 45 -2.53 -6.71 18.74
N ASP A 46 -3.06 -5.84 17.87
CA ASP A 46 -3.22 -6.05 16.43
C ASP A 46 -2.75 -4.78 15.71
N PHE A 47 -1.66 -4.83 14.94
CA PHE A 47 -1.09 -3.64 14.29
C PHE A 47 -0.30 -3.95 13.01
N ALA A 48 0.23 -2.89 12.39
CA ALA A 48 1.01 -2.92 11.14
C ALA A 48 0.38 -3.79 10.03
N PRO A 49 -0.89 -3.52 9.61
CA PRO A 49 -1.50 -4.26 8.52
C PRO A 49 -0.92 -3.83 7.17
N THR A 50 -0.80 -4.80 6.27
CA THR A 50 -0.56 -4.61 4.83
C THR A 50 -1.64 -5.37 4.07
N VAL A 51 -2.11 -4.82 2.95
CA VAL A 51 -3.22 -5.37 2.16
C VAL A 51 -2.73 -5.71 0.76
N SER A 52 -3.06 -6.91 0.30
CA SER A 52 -2.80 -7.36 -1.07
C SER A 52 -3.39 -6.39 -2.11
N ALA A 53 -2.75 -6.28 -3.27
CA ALA A 53 -3.17 -5.37 -4.35
C ALA A 53 -4.61 -5.65 -4.86
N ASP A 54 -5.09 -6.89 -4.76
CA ASP A 54 -6.46 -7.26 -5.12
C ASP A 54 -7.48 -7.09 -3.97
N GLY A 55 -7.02 -6.65 -2.80
CA GLY A 55 -7.83 -6.37 -1.63
C GLY A 55 -8.41 -7.62 -0.94
N LYS A 56 -7.97 -8.83 -1.29
CA LYS A 56 -8.58 -10.07 -0.79
C LYS A 56 -7.95 -10.59 0.49
N ILE A 57 -6.70 -10.24 0.76
CA ILE A 57 -6.01 -10.63 1.98
C ILE A 57 -5.34 -9.44 2.65
N MET A 58 -5.27 -9.51 3.97
CA MET A 58 -4.47 -8.65 4.85
C MET A 58 -3.47 -9.51 5.61
N VAL A 59 -2.23 -9.05 5.71
CA VAL A 59 -1.25 -9.58 6.66
C VAL A 59 -0.99 -8.53 7.71
N TYR A 60 -0.96 -8.94 8.97
CA TYR A 60 -0.82 -8.02 10.11
C TYR A 60 -0.13 -8.71 11.28
N VAL A 61 0.35 -7.92 12.23
CA VAL A 61 1.00 -8.41 13.45
C VAL A 61 -0.04 -8.62 14.54
N SER A 62 0.01 -9.75 15.24
CA SER A 62 -0.89 -10.03 16.37
C SER A 62 -0.23 -10.88 17.44
N ASP A 63 -0.52 -10.58 18.70
CA ASP A 63 -0.04 -11.32 19.87
C ASP A 63 -0.96 -12.47 20.31
N LYS A 64 -2.00 -12.80 19.53
CA LYS A 64 -3.04 -13.77 19.92
C LYS A 64 -2.52 -15.18 20.23
N SER A 65 -1.29 -15.51 19.83
CA SER A 65 -0.57 -16.75 20.13
C SER A 65 0.38 -16.65 21.35
N GLY A 66 0.43 -15.51 22.03
CA GLY A 66 1.36 -15.23 23.14
C GLY A 66 2.74 -14.69 22.70
N ASN A 67 2.93 -14.41 21.41
CA ASN A 67 4.12 -13.78 20.81
C ASN A 67 3.67 -12.90 19.63
N LEU A 68 4.45 -11.87 19.28
CA LEU A 68 4.21 -11.10 18.06
C LEU A 68 4.53 -11.96 16.83
N ASP A 69 3.49 -12.43 16.17
CA ASP A 69 3.57 -13.22 14.96
C ASP A 69 2.84 -12.53 13.81
N LEU A 70 3.15 -12.93 12.58
CA LEU A 70 2.38 -12.50 11.42
C LEU A 70 1.13 -13.38 11.25
N TRP A 71 0.02 -12.74 10.93
CA TRP A 71 -1.27 -13.38 10.69
C TRP A 71 -1.85 -12.94 9.36
N LEU A 72 -2.46 -13.89 8.65
CA LEU A 72 -3.22 -13.66 7.42
C LEU A 72 -4.70 -13.65 7.73
N LYS A 73 -5.39 -12.61 7.24
CA LYS A 73 -6.84 -12.48 7.28
C LYS A 73 -7.40 -12.39 5.86
N ASN A 74 -8.42 -13.19 5.59
CA ASN A 74 -9.22 -13.03 4.37
C ASN A 74 -10.15 -11.83 4.51
N LEU A 75 -10.21 -11.02 3.47
CA LEU A 75 -11.03 -9.83 3.35
C LEU A 75 -12.11 -10.06 2.29
N GLY A 76 -13.26 -9.43 2.49
CA GLY A 76 -14.38 -9.49 1.56
C GLY A 76 -15.72 -9.59 2.26
N PRO A 77 -16.81 -9.62 1.49
CA PRO A 77 -18.14 -9.80 2.05
C PRO A 77 -18.33 -11.21 2.61
N GLY A 78 -19.21 -11.34 3.59
CA GLY A 78 -19.60 -12.63 4.17
C GLY A 78 -18.68 -13.14 5.27
N ILE A 79 -18.97 -14.36 5.74
CA ILE A 79 -18.19 -15.02 6.79
C ILE A 79 -16.84 -15.45 6.21
N GLN A 80 -15.77 -14.95 6.80
CA GLN A 80 -14.40 -15.32 6.46
C GLN A 80 -13.95 -16.53 7.29
N PRO A 81 -13.03 -17.37 6.78
CA PRO A 81 -12.37 -18.35 7.62
C PRO A 81 -11.60 -17.67 8.76
N PRO A 82 -11.27 -18.41 9.84
CA PRO A 82 -10.39 -17.90 10.89
C PRO A 82 -9.06 -17.40 10.32
N ASP A 83 -8.47 -16.40 10.99
CA ASP A 83 -7.15 -15.90 10.61
C ASP A 83 -6.10 -17.01 10.72
N GLN A 84 -5.16 -17.03 9.80
CA GLN A 84 -4.09 -18.03 9.74
C GLN A 84 -2.79 -17.44 10.30
N ARG A 85 -2.16 -18.12 11.26
CA ARG A 85 -0.81 -17.78 11.71
C ARG A 85 0.20 -18.13 10.62
N LEU A 86 1.06 -17.18 10.26
CA LEU A 86 2.06 -17.32 9.20
C LEU A 86 3.46 -17.60 9.73
N THR A 87 3.78 -17.11 10.93
CA THR A 87 5.10 -17.31 11.56
C THR A 87 4.95 -17.95 12.94
N PHE A 88 5.93 -18.78 13.33
CA PHE A 88 5.83 -19.67 14.49
C PHE A 88 7.09 -19.67 15.38
N HIS A 89 8.00 -18.73 15.15
CA HIS A 89 9.24 -18.67 15.91
C HIS A 89 8.97 -18.06 17.29
N SER A 90 9.85 -18.33 18.26
CA SER A 90 9.77 -17.71 19.61
C SER A 90 10.28 -16.27 19.64
N ALA A 91 10.72 -15.73 18.51
CA ALA A 91 11.18 -14.36 18.38
C ALA A 91 10.05 -13.55 17.75
N GLU A 92 10.02 -12.26 18.04
CA GLU A 92 9.01 -11.37 17.48
C GLU A 92 9.23 -11.16 15.98
N ASP A 93 8.13 -11.17 15.24
CA ASP A 93 8.07 -10.87 13.81
C ASP A 93 7.17 -9.64 13.59
N GLY A 94 7.59 -8.71 12.74
CA GLY A 94 6.90 -7.43 12.56
C GLY A 94 7.12 -6.77 11.19
N SER A 95 6.50 -5.60 11.02
CA SER A 95 6.55 -4.77 9.80
C SER A 95 6.35 -5.57 8.49
N PRO A 96 5.22 -6.30 8.32
CA PRO A 96 4.99 -7.09 7.13
C PRO A 96 4.66 -6.21 5.92
N GLU A 97 5.14 -6.63 4.74
CA GLU A 97 4.78 -6.05 3.45
C GLU A 97 4.52 -7.15 2.40
N ILE A 98 3.28 -7.20 1.89
CA ILE A 98 2.87 -8.15 0.84
C ILE A 98 3.48 -7.71 -0.50
N SER A 99 4.04 -8.66 -1.26
CA SER A 99 4.57 -8.39 -2.60
C SER A 99 3.46 -7.96 -3.57
N PRO A 100 3.77 -7.16 -4.62
CA PRO A 100 2.75 -6.68 -5.56
C PRO A 100 1.98 -7.81 -6.28
N ASP A 101 2.60 -8.98 -6.46
CA ASP A 101 1.97 -10.18 -7.03
C ASP A 101 1.14 -10.99 -6.01
N GLY A 102 1.14 -10.58 -4.72
CA GLY A 102 0.40 -11.22 -3.63
C GLY A 102 0.96 -12.55 -3.16
N LYS A 103 2.15 -12.98 -3.61
CA LYS A 103 2.68 -14.33 -3.35
C LYS A 103 3.66 -14.40 -2.20
N ARG A 104 4.22 -13.27 -1.75
CA ARG A 104 5.26 -13.22 -0.73
C ARG A 104 4.98 -12.13 0.28
N VAL A 105 5.56 -12.28 1.46
CA VAL A 105 5.60 -11.25 2.50
C VAL A 105 7.05 -11.02 2.88
N ALA A 106 7.52 -9.78 2.77
CA ALA A 106 8.76 -9.35 3.40
C ALA A 106 8.44 -8.88 4.82
N PHE A 107 9.28 -9.20 5.81
CA PHE A 107 9.03 -8.82 7.21
C PHE A 107 10.33 -8.80 8.01
N VAL A 108 10.31 -8.11 9.16
CA VAL A 108 11.43 -8.06 10.11
C VAL A 108 11.27 -9.19 11.12
N SER A 109 12.37 -9.90 11.43
CA SER A 109 12.39 -10.93 12.46
C SER A 109 13.63 -10.84 13.34
N HIS A 110 13.45 -10.99 14.65
CA HIS A 110 14.55 -11.05 15.63
C HIS A 110 15.15 -12.46 15.80
N ARG A 111 14.84 -13.41 14.90
CA ARG A 111 15.22 -14.82 15.07
C ARG A 111 16.71 -15.12 14.84
N SER A 112 17.41 -14.29 14.05
CA SER A 112 18.83 -14.49 13.73
C SER A 112 19.72 -13.40 14.33
N ASP A 113 19.27 -12.14 14.32
CA ASP A 113 19.88 -11.03 15.05
C ASP A 113 18.84 -10.38 15.98
N PRO A 114 19.14 -10.14 17.27
CA PRO A 114 18.23 -9.43 18.17
C PRO A 114 17.90 -7.99 17.73
N ARG A 115 18.65 -7.43 16.77
CA ARG A 115 18.37 -6.13 16.14
C ARG A 115 17.40 -6.21 14.97
N GLY A 116 17.14 -7.41 14.46
CA GLY A 116 16.16 -7.69 13.42
C GLY A 116 16.80 -7.86 12.04
N ASP A 117 16.47 -8.94 11.36
CA ASP A 117 16.84 -9.22 9.97
C ASP A 117 15.58 -9.23 9.07
N ILE A 118 15.73 -8.96 7.78
CA ILE A 118 14.63 -9.10 6.80
C ILE A 118 14.51 -10.54 6.29
N TYR A 119 13.28 -11.07 6.41
CA TYR A 119 12.86 -12.36 5.89
C TYR A 119 11.82 -12.22 4.80
N ILE A 120 11.78 -13.20 3.90
CA ILE A 120 10.68 -13.43 2.97
C ILE A 120 9.98 -14.73 3.34
N LEU A 121 8.66 -14.67 3.46
CA LEU A 121 7.78 -15.82 3.50
C LEU A 121 7.06 -15.95 2.15
N ASP A 122 7.04 -17.17 1.59
CA ASP A 122 6.21 -17.51 0.44
C ASP A 122 4.81 -17.93 0.93
N LEU A 123 3.78 -17.24 0.47
CA LEU A 123 2.38 -17.52 0.84
C LEU A 123 1.80 -18.71 0.07
N MET A 124 2.49 -19.19 -0.97
CA MET A 124 2.03 -20.26 -1.86
C MET A 124 2.76 -21.59 -1.65
N ALA A 125 3.84 -21.61 -0.87
CA ALA A 125 4.68 -22.78 -0.66
C ALA A 125 4.55 -23.33 0.77
N GLU A 126 4.69 -24.65 0.95
CA GLU A 126 4.75 -25.30 2.27
C GLU A 126 6.12 -25.15 2.97
N GLY A 127 6.99 -24.26 2.48
CA GLY A 127 8.30 -23.98 3.08
C GLY A 127 8.26 -22.65 3.82
N GLY A 128 8.43 -22.70 5.15
CA GLY A 128 8.41 -21.52 6.02
C GLY A 128 9.44 -20.42 5.66
N PRO A 129 9.50 -19.33 6.45
CA PRO A 129 10.23 -18.12 6.09
C PRO A 129 11.74 -18.33 5.86
N LYS A 130 12.31 -17.59 4.90
CA LYS A 130 13.75 -17.61 4.56
C LYS A 130 14.35 -16.20 4.66
N PRO A 131 15.59 -16.04 5.16
CA PRO A 131 16.25 -14.74 5.25
C PRO A 131 16.65 -14.22 3.87
N VAL A 132 16.59 -12.90 3.65
CA VAL A 132 16.95 -12.25 2.37
C VAL A 132 18.34 -11.64 2.41
N ILE A 133 18.65 -10.94 3.50
CA ILE A 133 19.92 -10.26 3.73
C ILE A 133 20.34 -10.61 5.16
N GLN A 134 21.63 -10.89 5.35
CA GLN A 134 22.24 -11.08 6.67
C GLN A 134 23.52 -10.26 6.69
N LYS A 135 23.45 -9.04 7.25
CA LYS A 135 24.59 -8.13 7.37
C LYS A 135 24.57 -7.48 8.75
N PRO A 136 25.71 -6.99 9.26
CA PRO A 136 25.70 -6.22 10.49
C PRO A 136 24.91 -4.91 10.29
N GLY A 137 23.78 -4.75 10.99
CA GLY A 137 22.91 -3.58 10.83
C GLY A 137 21.63 -3.69 11.66
N GLU A 138 20.75 -2.69 11.52
CA GLU A 138 19.32 -2.84 11.79
C GLU A 138 18.62 -2.88 10.43
N GLU A 139 17.85 -3.94 10.19
CA GLU A 139 17.03 -4.07 9.00
C GLU A 139 15.55 -3.81 9.37
N ARG A 140 15.00 -2.69 8.91
CA ARG A 140 13.65 -2.22 9.27
C ARG A 140 12.78 -1.94 8.06
N ASP A 141 11.47 -2.03 8.28
CA ASP A 141 10.42 -1.50 7.40
C ASP A 141 10.60 -1.87 5.91
N PRO A 142 10.53 -3.17 5.57
CA PRO A 142 10.67 -3.60 4.19
C PRO A 142 9.57 -3.01 3.31
N VAL A 143 9.94 -2.63 2.08
CA VAL A 143 9.00 -2.17 1.05
C VAL A 143 9.34 -2.83 -0.28
N TRP A 144 8.33 -3.16 -1.09
CA TRP A 144 8.54 -3.70 -2.43
C TRP A 144 8.63 -2.60 -3.49
N SER A 145 9.48 -2.79 -4.50
CA SER A 145 9.42 -1.96 -5.71
C SER A 145 8.16 -2.32 -6.53
N PRO A 146 7.47 -1.33 -7.13
CA PRO A 146 6.28 -1.60 -7.96
C PRO A 146 6.55 -2.50 -9.17
N ASP A 147 7.79 -2.51 -9.68
CA ASP A 147 8.21 -3.22 -10.89
C ASP A 147 8.81 -4.62 -10.63
N GLN A 148 8.91 -5.03 -9.36
CA GLN A 148 9.39 -6.35 -8.94
C GLN A 148 10.84 -6.71 -9.35
N THR A 149 11.65 -5.75 -9.81
CA THR A 149 13.07 -6.00 -10.07
C THR A 149 13.88 -5.79 -8.80
N ALA A 150 14.48 -6.88 -8.31
CA ALA A 150 15.40 -6.91 -7.18
C ALA A 150 16.68 -6.10 -7.43
#